data_AF-A0ABD0SZU5-F1
#
_entry.id   AF-A0ABD0SZU5-F1
#
_cell.length_a   1.000
_cell.length_b   1.000
_cell.length_c   1.000
_cell.angle_alpha   90.00
_cell.angle_beta   90.00
_cell.angle_gamma   90.00
#
_symmetry.space_group_name_H-M   'P 1'
#
loop_
_entity.id
_entity.type
_entity.pdbx_description
1 polymer ?
#
loop_
_entity_poly.entity_id
_entity_poly.type
_entity_poly.pdbx_seq_one_letter_code
_entity_poly.pdbx_strand_id
1 'polypeptide(L)'
;MAFYSCSRFGTKSLLSTLGRFPATLSTVNYAQAAAGVPKVTYKKFEPPQLEHHDIRNARLKRPMSPHLTIYSPQLTSLLSITHRAAGMMLSGYASALGIGILVLPNDISHYITMIEGLNLSPATLFLAKAIIAAPLGYHFANGIRHLYWDTAKGLTIKEVYATGYAMLAASAVITLILAAL
;
A
#
# COMPACT_ATOMS: atom_id res chain seq x y z
N MET A 1 21.35 -8.73 5.97
CA MET A 1 20.91 -7.44 5.40
C MET A 1 21.78 -6.35 6.00
N ALA A 2 22.67 -5.80 5.19
CA ALA A 2 23.68 -4.84 5.61
C ALA A 2 23.03 -3.46 5.85
N PHE A 3 23.08 -3.00 7.09
CA PHE A 3 22.87 -1.60 7.40
C PHE A 3 24.12 -0.84 6.97
N TYR A 4 24.01 -0.03 5.92
CA TYR A 4 25.04 0.93 5.54
C TYR A 4 25.11 2.01 6.64
N SER A 5 25.95 1.77 7.65
CA SER A 5 26.46 2.81 8.53
C SER A 5 27.56 3.55 7.78
N CYS A 6 27.25 4.73 7.25
CA CYS A 6 28.26 5.64 6.73
C CYS A 6 29.07 6.17 7.92
N SER A 7 30.17 5.50 8.23
CA SER A 7 31.20 5.99 9.15
C SER A 7 31.81 7.25 8.55
N ARG A 8 31.44 8.41 9.10
CA ARG A 8 32.04 9.70 8.76
C ARG A 8 33.51 9.65 9.18
N PHE A 9 34.39 9.54 8.18
CA PHE A 9 35.84 9.58 8.32
C PHE A 9 36.24 10.76 9.22
N GLY A 10 36.91 10.43 10.33
CA GLY A 10 37.53 11.39 11.22
C GLY A 10 38.76 12.00 10.57
N THR A 11 38.59 13.16 9.93
CA THR A 11 39.69 14.11 9.80
C THR A 11 39.81 14.86 11.11
N LYS A 12 40.79 14.48 11.93
CA LYS A 12 41.26 15.29 13.05
C LYS A 12 41.66 16.65 12.50
N SER A 13 40.77 17.63 12.62
CA SER A 13 41.07 19.00 12.25
C SER A 13 42.17 19.52 13.17
N LEU A 14 43.29 19.87 12.56
CA LEU A 14 44.43 20.65 13.06
C LEU A 14 44.00 22.04 13.60
N LEU A 15 43.06 22.06 14.55
CA LEU A 15 42.53 23.29 15.17
C LEU A 15 42.63 23.25 16.70
N SER A 16 43.31 22.26 17.29
CA SER A 16 43.56 22.19 18.72
C SER A 16 44.71 23.09 19.21
N THR A 17 45.18 24.03 18.37
CA THR A 17 46.34 24.90 18.69
C THR A 17 46.04 26.39 18.48
N LEU A 18 44.79 26.81 18.68
CA LEU A 18 44.43 28.24 18.84
C LEU A 18 43.96 28.59 20.26
N GLY A 19 44.16 27.68 21.22
CA GLY A 19 43.79 27.86 22.63
C GLY A 19 44.78 28.67 23.48
N ARG A 20 45.45 29.68 22.91
CA ARG A 20 46.34 30.59 23.67
C ARG A 20 46.34 32.01 23.08
N PHE A 21 45.17 32.65 23.05
CA PHE A 21 45.12 34.11 23.16
C PHE A 21 44.51 34.45 24.51
N PRO A 22 45.18 35.23 25.37
CA PRO A 22 44.54 35.75 26.56
C PRO A 22 43.39 36.61 26.09
N ALA A 23 42.17 36.26 26.51
CA ALA A 23 41.03 37.15 26.37
C ALA A 23 41.28 38.36 27.26
N THR A 24 42.03 39.35 26.76
CA THR A 24 41.89 40.72 27.21
C THR A 24 40.47 41.13 26.82
N LEU A 25 39.53 40.78 27.70
CA LEU A 25 38.21 41.35 27.77
C LEU A 25 38.40 42.85 28.01
N SER A 26 38.67 43.58 26.93
CA SER A 26 38.29 44.97 26.86
C SER A 26 36.80 44.98 27.17
N THR A 27 36.44 45.55 28.32
CA THR A 27 35.09 46.00 28.61
C THR A 27 34.70 46.99 27.53
N VAL A 28 34.18 46.47 26.41
CA VAL A 28 33.43 47.29 25.47
C VAL A 28 32.13 47.59 26.19
N ASN A 29 32.14 48.71 26.93
CA ASN A 29 30.92 49.38 27.31
C ASN A 29 30.24 49.76 26.00
N TYR A 30 29.33 48.89 25.54
CA TYR A 30 28.31 49.33 24.59
C TYR A 30 27.67 50.54 25.23
N ALA A 31 27.88 51.70 24.60
CA ALA A 31 27.20 52.93 24.97
C ALA A 31 25.74 52.58 25.23
N GLN A 32 25.23 53.02 26.39
CA GLN A 32 23.84 52.96 26.79
C GLN A 32 22.98 53.05 25.53
N ALA A 33 22.27 51.97 25.20
CA ALA A 33 21.46 51.90 24.00
C ALA A 33 20.62 53.19 23.91
N ALA A 34 20.84 53.98 22.87
CA ALA A 34 20.01 55.14 22.59
C ALA A 34 18.54 54.70 22.63
N ALA A 35 17.68 55.52 23.25
CA ALA A 35 16.25 55.27 23.34
C ALA A 35 15.71 54.99 21.92
N GLY A 36 15.43 53.72 21.61
CA GLY A 36 14.97 53.29 20.29
C GLY A 36 15.67 52.07 19.67
N VAL A 37 16.79 51.56 20.23
CA VAL A 37 17.40 50.32 19.70
C VAL A 37 16.62 49.08 20.18
N PRO A 38 16.07 48.24 19.28
CA PRO A 38 15.36 47.03 19.69
C PRO A 38 16.32 46.05 20.35
N LYS A 39 16.02 45.68 21.60
CA LYS A 39 16.77 44.67 22.35
C LYS A 39 16.57 43.29 21.69
N VAL A 40 17.56 42.83 20.95
CA VAL A 40 17.56 41.48 20.35
C VAL A 40 17.85 40.47 21.44
N THR A 41 16.82 39.73 21.85
CA THR A 41 16.96 38.60 22.78
C THR A 41 17.28 37.34 21.98
N TYR A 42 18.50 36.85 22.12
CA TYR A 42 18.89 35.54 21.55
C TYR A 42 18.31 34.42 22.41
N LYS A 43 17.49 33.54 21.81
CA LYS A 43 17.13 32.26 22.43
C LYS A 43 18.25 31.26 22.14
N LYS A 44 18.75 30.58 23.16
CA LYS A 44 19.71 29.48 23.01
C LYS A 44 19.05 28.39 22.15
N PHE A 45 19.77 27.88 21.15
CA PHE A 45 19.31 26.75 20.35
C PHE A 45 19.20 25.51 21.26
N GLU A 46 18.02 24.92 21.30
CA GLU A 46 17.80 23.61 21.89
C GLU A 46 17.62 22.61 20.74
N PRO A 47 18.41 21.52 20.70
CA PRO A 47 18.23 20.50 19.68
C PRO A 47 16.82 19.90 19.81
N PRO A 48 16.13 19.62 18.69
CA PRO A 48 14.83 18.98 18.75
C PRO A 48 14.95 17.65 19.50
N GLN A 49 14.02 17.38 20.41
CA GLN A 49 13.95 16.06 21.02
C GLN A 49 13.79 15.01 19.92
N LEU A 50 14.54 13.91 20.03
CA LEU A 50 14.44 12.76 19.12
C LEU A 50 13.12 12.05 19.39
N GLU A 51 12.04 12.60 18.86
CA GLU A 51 10.71 12.00 18.86
C GLU A 51 10.49 11.25 17.55
N HIS A 52 9.90 10.05 17.63
CA HIS A 52 9.47 9.31 16.45
C HIS A 52 8.37 10.08 15.70
N HIS A 53 8.39 10.02 14.37
CA HIS A 53 7.52 10.80 13.48
C HIS A 53 6.04 10.70 13.87
N ASP A 54 5.54 9.49 14.10
CA ASP A 54 4.12 9.24 14.37
C ASP A 54 3.70 9.74 15.74
N ILE A 55 4.57 9.58 16.76
CA ILE A 55 4.35 10.11 18.11
C ILE A 55 4.25 11.63 18.07
N ARG A 56 5.15 12.29 17.33
CA ARG A 56 5.12 13.73 17.14
C ARG A 56 3.83 14.19 16.44
N ASN A 57 3.40 13.51 15.39
CA ASN A 57 2.18 13.88 14.66
C ASN A 57 0.90 13.64 15.48
N ALA A 58 0.84 12.54 16.23
CA ALA A 58 -0.25 12.25 17.15
C ALA A 58 -0.34 13.29 18.27
N ARG A 59 0.79 13.63 18.90
CA ARG A 59 0.89 14.69 19.92
C ARG A 59 0.45 16.05 19.39
N LEU A 60 0.85 16.38 18.16
CA LEU A 60 0.50 17.64 17.49
C LEU A 60 -0.90 17.63 16.84
N LYS A 61 -1.65 16.53 16.92
CA LYS A 61 -2.98 16.36 16.30
C LYS A 61 -3.01 16.77 14.83
N ARG A 62 -1.96 16.44 14.08
CA ARG A 62 -1.87 16.79 12.66
C ARG A 62 -2.89 15.95 11.86
N PRO A 63 -3.75 16.57 11.04
CA PRO A 63 -4.68 15.82 10.22
C PRO A 63 -3.94 15.06 9.13
N MET A 64 -4.48 13.90 8.74
CA MET A 64 -4.03 13.17 7.56
C MET A 64 -4.59 13.86 6.32
N SER A 65 -3.74 14.12 5.33
CA SER A 65 -4.21 14.63 4.03
C SER A 65 -5.17 13.61 3.40
N PRO A 66 -6.27 14.05 2.77
CA PRO A 66 -7.17 13.13 2.07
C PRO A 66 -6.41 12.38 0.98
N HIS A 67 -6.74 11.09 0.78
CA HIS A 67 -6.07 10.22 -0.18
C HIS A 67 -7.08 9.53 -1.09
N LEU A 68 -7.76 8.48 -0.63
CA LEU A 68 -8.68 7.68 -1.46
C LEU A 68 -9.90 8.48 -1.92
N THR A 69 -10.33 9.48 -1.14
CA THR A 69 -11.50 10.31 -1.44
C THR A 69 -11.26 11.35 -2.52
N ILE A 70 -10.00 11.68 -2.82
CA ILE A 70 -9.63 12.73 -3.80
C ILE A 70 -8.81 12.20 -4.97
N TYR A 71 -8.28 10.99 -4.88
CA TYR A 71 -7.43 10.42 -5.93
C TYR A 71 -8.28 9.95 -7.12
N SER A 72 -7.85 10.29 -8.34
CA SER A 72 -8.56 9.86 -9.55
C SER A 72 -8.50 8.33 -9.70
N PRO A 73 -9.64 7.66 -9.97
CA PRO A 73 -9.64 6.23 -10.27
C PRO A 73 -8.76 5.94 -11.49
N GLN A 74 -7.79 5.04 -11.32
CA GLN A 74 -6.90 4.58 -12.39
C GLN A 74 -7.20 3.12 -12.68
N LEU A 75 -7.08 2.71 -13.95
CA LEU A 75 -7.24 1.30 -14.31
C LEU A 75 -6.33 0.41 -13.45
N THR A 76 -5.07 0.81 -13.27
CA THR A 76 -4.08 0.06 -12.47
C THR A 76 -4.50 -0.15 -11.02
N SER A 77 -4.99 0.91 -10.34
CA SER A 77 -5.41 0.81 -8.93
C SER A 77 -6.69 -0.01 -8.78
N LEU A 78 -7.64 0.15 -9.71
CA LEU A 78 -8.87 -0.65 -9.76
C LEU A 78 -8.56 -2.13 -9.98
N LEU A 79 -7.72 -2.46 -10.97
CA LEU A 79 -7.36 -3.85 -11.23
C LEU A 79 -6.67 -4.50 -10.01
N SER A 80 -5.83 -3.74 -9.29
CA SER A 80 -5.16 -4.21 -8.08
C SER A 80 -6.13 -4.49 -6.93
N ILE A 81 -7.06 -3.58 -6.63
CA ILE A 81 -8.03 -3.81 -5.54
C ILE A 81 -9.00 -4.94 -5.90
N THR A 82 -9.43 -5.05 -7.15
CA THR A 82 -10.29 -6.15 -7.63
C THR A 82 -9.55 -7.48 -7.54
N HIS A 83 -8.24 -7.53 -7.74
CA HIS A 83 -7.45 -8.75 -7.55
C HIS A 83 -7.47 -9.22 -6.10
N ARG A 84 -7.30 -8.30 -5.14
CA ARG A 84 -7.43 -8.64 -3.71
C ARG A 84 -8.83 -9.12 -3.38
N ALA A 85 -9.86 -8.43 -3.87
CA ALA A 85 -11.26 -8.81 -3.65
C ALA A 85 -11.58 -10.20 -4.21
N ALA A 86 -11.18 -10.48 -5.46
CA ALA A 86 -11.37 -11.78 -6.09
C ALA A 86 -10.62 -12.89 -5.34
N GLY A 87 -9.38 -12.63 -4.88
CA GLY A 87 -8.63 -13.57 -4.05
C GLY A 87 -9.34 -13.87 -2.72
N MET A 88 -9.84 -12.85 -2.03
CA MET A 88 -10.63 -13.03 -0.79
C MET A 88 -11.92 -13.84 -1.05
N MET A 89 -12.63 -13.58 -2.15
CA MET A 89 -13.82 -14.36 -2.53
C MET A 89 -13.47 -15.83 -2.75
N LEU A 90 -12.42 -16.12 -3.51
CA LEU A 90 -11.98 -17.49 -3.80
C LEU A 90 -11.52 -18.24 -2.54
N SER A 91 -10.73 -17.58 -1.68
CA SER A 91 -10.38 -18.15 -0.38
C SER A 91 -11.63 -18.40 0.46
N GLY A 92 -12.59 -17.47 0.45
CA GLY A 92 -13.90 -17.63 1.09
C GLY A 92 -14.66 -18.84 0.58
N TYR A 93 -14.73 -19.05 -0.74
CA TYR A 93 -15.36 -20.23 -1.35
C TYR A 93 -14.69 -21.53 -0.89
N ALA A 94 -13.36 -21.59 -0.99
CA ALA A 94 -12.60 -22.78 -0.59
C ALA A 94 -12.78 -23.09 0.91
N SER A 95 -12.72 -22.08 1.77
CA SER A 95 -12.94 -22.24 3.20
C SER A 95 -14.39 -22.63 3.52
N ALA A 96 -15.37 -22.01 2.89
CA ALA A 96 -16.79 -22.31 3.13
C ALA A 96 -17.14 -23.74 2.69
N LEU A 97 -16.66 -24.18 1.52
CA LEU A 97 -16.86 -25.55 1.06
C LEU A 97 -16.11 -26.56 1.96
N GLY A 98 -14.85 -26.26 2.32
CA GLY A 98 -14.06 -27.12 3.20
C GLY A 98 -14.67 -27.29 4.59
N ILE A 99 -15.10 -26.20 5.23
CA ILE A 99 -15.79 -26.23 6.52
C ILE A 99 -17.18 -26.89 6.37
N GLY A 100 -17.89 -26.58 5.28
CA GLY A 100 -19.21 -27.14 5.00
C GLY A 100 -19.19 -28.67 4.99
N ILE A 101 -18.21 -29.28 4.32
CA ILE A 101 -18.05 -30.74 4.30
C ILE A 101 -17.86 -31.33 5.71
N LEU A 102 -17.23 -30.60 6.63
CA LEU A 102 -16.94 -31.09 7.99
C LEU A 102 -18.12 -30.93 8.96
N VAL A 103 -18.97 -29.93 8.74
CA VAL A 103 -20.00 -29.51 9.71
C VAL A 103 -21.42 -29.83 9.25
N LEU A 104 -21.66 -29.92 7.94
CA LEU A 104 -22.99 -30.19 7.40
C LEU A 104 -23.37 -31.67 7.58
N PRO A 105 -24.67 -31.97 7.83
CA PRO A 105 -25.12 -33.33 8.13
C PRO A 105 -25.21 -34.23 6.89
N ASN A 106 -25.25 -33.65 5.69
CA ASN A 106 -25.47 -34.36 4.44
C ASN A 106 -24.25 -34.20 3.50
N ASP A 107 -24.16 -35.10 2.52
CA ASP A 107 -23.11 -35.06 1.50
C ASP A 107 -23.42 -34.03 0.39
N ILE A 108 -22.44 -33.83 -0.51
CA ILE A 108 -22.59 -32.86 -1.60
C ILE A 108 -23.73 -33.23 -2.57
N SER A 109 -23.99 -34.53 -2.76
CA SER A 109 -25.05 -35.03 -3.64
C SER A 109 -26.44 -34.57 -3.19
N HIS A 110 -26.69 -34.57 -1.87
CA HIS A 110 -27.93 -34.05 -1.30
C HIS A 110 -28.14 -32.57 -1.65
N TYR A 111 -27.11 -31.73 -1.52
CA TYR A 111 -27.23 -30.30 -1.83
C TYR A 111 -27.36 -30.02 -3.33
N ILE A 112 -26.72 -30.83 -4.19
CA ILE A 112 -26.89 -30.75 -5.65
C ILE A 112 -28.34 -31.06 -6.03
N THR A 113 -28.90 -32.17 -5.55
CA THR A 113 -30.29 -32.56 -5.86
C THR A 113 -31.30 -31.54 -5.33
N MET A 114 -31.03 -30.91 -4.19
CA MET A 114 -31.84 -29.79 -3.69
C MET A 114 -31.84 -28.59 -4.65
N ILE A 115 -30.68 -28.22 -5.21
CA ILE A 115 -30.56 -27.13 -6.20
C ILE A 115 -31.25 -27.52 -7.51
N GLU A 116 -31.09 -28.76 -7.98
CA GLU A 116 -31.79 -29.27 -9.16
C GLU A 116 -33.31 -29.21 -8.99
N GLY A 117 -33.81 -29.53 -7.80
CA GLY A 117 -35.23 -29.46 -7.44
C GLY A 117 -35.84 -28.05 -7.50
N LEU A 118 -35.02 -26.99 -7.51
CA LEU A 118 -35.47 -25.62 -7.73
C LEU A 118 -35.93 -25.36 -9.18
N ASN A 119 -35.64 -26.27 -10.11
CA ASN A 119 -36.04 -26.18 -11.52
C ASN A 119 -35.68 -24.83 -12.16
N LEU A 120 -34.48 -24.33 -11.88
CA LEU A 120 -34.01 -23.04 -12.38
C LEU A 120 -33.88 -23.08 -13.91
N SER A 121 -34.21 -21.96 -14.56
CA SER A 121 -34.06 -21.84 -16.01
C SER A 121 -32.58 -22.00 -16.43
N PRO A 122 -32.29 -22.49 -17.65
CA PRO A 122 -30.91 -22.59 -18.14
C PRO A 122 -30.16 -21.25 -18.11
N ALA A 123 -30.86 -20.14 -18.37
CA ALA A 123 -30.29 -18.80 -18.28
C ALA A 123 -29.91 -18.41 -16.85
N THR A 124 -30.76 -18.75 -15.87
CA THR A 124 -30.49 -18.51 -14.44
C THR A 124 -29.28 -19.33 -13.98
N LEU A 125 -29.21 -20.60 -14.38
CA LEU A 125 -28.07 -21.47 -14.06
C LEU A 125 -26.77 -20.95 -14.67
N PHE A 126 -26.81 -20.54 -15.94
CA PHE A 126 -25.64 -19.95 -16.61
C PHE A 126 -25.16 -18.68 -15.88
N LEU A 127 -26.08 -17.78 -15.51
CA LEU A 127 -25.72 -16.58 -14.77
C LEU A 127 -25.13 -16.89 -13.38
N ALA A 128 -25.71 -17.85 -12.66
CA ALA A 128 -25.19 -18.29 -11.37
C ALA A 128 -23.77 -18.86 -11.49
N LYS A 129 -23.54 -19.73 -12.48
CA LYS A 129 -22.20 -20.26 -12.80
C LYS A 129 -21.23 -19.14 -13.17
N ALA A 130 -21.65 -18.17 -14.00
CA ALA A 130 -20.83 -17.04 -14.40
C ALA A 130 -20.42 -16.15 -13.21
N ILE A 131 -21.34 -15.87 -12.27
CA ILE A 131 -21.05 -15.09 -11.06
C ILE A 131 -20.00 -15.80 -10.19
N ILE A 132 -20.13 -17.13 -10.01
CA ILE A 132 -19.18 -17.93 -9.22
C ILE A 132 -17.84 -18.05 -9.94
N ALA A 133 -17.84 -18.17 -11.27
CA ALA A 133 -16.63 -18.31 -12.09
C ALA A 133 -15.88 -16.98 -12.33
N ALA A 134 -16.55 -15.84 -12.22
CA ALA A 134 -15.96 -14.52 -12.50
C ALA A 134 -14.74 -14.19 -11.62
N PRO A 135 -14.79 -14.36 -10.27
CA PRO A 135 -13.62 -14.17 -9.42
C PRO A 135 -12.44 -15.08 -9.81
N LEU A 136 -12.72 -16.33 -10.20
CA LEU A 136 -11.69 -17.29 -10.61
C LEU A 136 -11.02 -16.84 -11.92
N GLY A 137 -11.81 -16.57 -12.95
CA GLY A 137 -11.29 -16.13 -14.26
C GLY A 137 -10.46 -14.86 -14.14
N TYR A 138 -10.95 -13.89 -13.35
CA TYR A 138 -10.24 -12.63 -13.11
C TYR A 138 -8.95 -12.82 -12.31
N HIS A 139 -9.03 -13.51 -11.17
CA HIS A 139 -7.88 -13.69 -10.29
C HIS A 139 -6.77 -14.50 -10.97
N PHE A 140 -7.15 -15.52 -11.74
CA PHE A 140 -6.20 -16.32 -12.51
C PHE A 140 -5.51 -15.51 -13.61
N ALA A 141 -6.27 -14.82 -14.47
CA ALA A 141 -5.71 -14.02 -15.56
C ALA A 141 -4.83 -12.88 -15.05
N ASN A 142 -5.29 -12.15 -14.04
CA ASN A 142 -4.49 -11.07 -13.44
C ASN A 142 -3.33 -11.61 -12.60
N GLY A 143 -3.44 -12.81 -12.02
CA GLY A 143 -2.34 -13.50 -11.33
C GLY A 143 -1.18 -13.82 -12.28
N ILE A 144 -1.47 -14.31 -13.49
CA ILE A 144 -0.45 -14.51 -14.54
C ILE A 144 0.25 -13.19 -14.87
N ARG A 145 -0.51 -12.09 -14.99
CA ARG A 145 0.05 -10.75 -15.22
C ARG A 145 0.95 -10.29 -14.06
N HIS A 146 0.59 -10.56 -12.81
CA HIS A 146 1.45 -10.28 -11.66
C HIS A 146 2.74 -11.11 -11.69
N LEU A 147 2.66 -12.42 -11.96
CA LEU A 147 3.86 -13.26 -12.10
C LEU A 147 4.77 -12.79 -13.25
N TYR A 148 4.19 -12.31 -14.35
CA TYR A 148 4.96 -11.68 -15.42
C TYR A 148 5.69 -10.42 -14.95
N TRP A 149 5.03 -9.56 -14.17
CA TRP A 149 5.65 -8.37 -13.56
C TRP A 149 6.72 -8.70 -12.53
N ASP A 150 6.60 -9.80 -11.79
CA ASP A 150 7.60 -10.25 -10.83
C ASP A 150 8.94 -10.62 -11.51
N THR A 151 8.92 -10.89 -12.82
CA THR A 151 10.14 -11.05 -13.64
C THR A 151 10.75 -9.72 -14.12
N ALA A 152 10.27 -8.59 -13.60
CA ALA A 152 10.63 -7.23 -13.99
C ALA A 152 10.34 -6.88 -15.47
N LYS A 153 9.33 -7.52 -16.08
CA LYS A 153 8.92 -7.30 -17.49
C LYS A 153 7.57 -6.57 -17.56
N GLY A 154 7.34 -5.81 -18.63
CA GLY A 154 6.05 -5.17 -18.90
C GLY A 154 5.66 -4.05 -17.93
N LEU A 155 6.65 -3.34 -17.38
CA LEU A 155 6.49 -2.33 -16.32
C LEU A 155 6.43 -0.89 -16.85
N THR A 156 6.54 -0.67 -18.16
CA THR A 156 6.27 0.66 -18.71
C THR A 156 4.77 0.96 -18.63
N ILE A 157 4.39 2.23 -18.50
CA ILE A 157 2.96 2.61 -18.38
C ILE A 157 2.14 2.07 -19.57
N LYS A 158 2.68 2.12 -20.79
CA LYS A 158 1.99 1.59 -21.98
C LYS A 158 1.73 0.09 -21.86
N GLU A 159 2.74 -0.69 -21.46
CA GLU A 159 2.61 -2.15 -21.28
C GLU A 159 1.68 -2.50 -20.13
N VAL A 160 1.75 -1.77 -19.02
CA VAL A 160 0.87 -1.96 -17.87
C VAL A 160 -0.60 -1.80 -18.27
N TYR A 161 -0.94 -0.78 -19.08
CA TYR A 161 -2.30 -0.62 -19.60
C TYR A 161 -2.65 -1.69 -20.64
N ALA A 162 -1.76 -1.99 -21.58
CA ALA A 162 -2.00 -3.01 -22.61
C ALA A 162 -2.26 -4.40 -22.00
N THR A 163 -1.40 -4.84 -21.08
CA THR A 163 -1.58 -6.09 -20.32
C THR A 163 -2.83 -6.06 -19.43
N GLY A 164 -3.23 -4.89 -18.94
CA GLY A 164 -4.47 -4.70 -18.18
C GLY A 164 -5.73 -4.97 -19.02
N TYR A 165 -5.79 -4.44 -20.25
CA TYR A 165 -6.91 -4.75 -21.16
C TYR A 165 -6.88 -6.20 -21.66
N ALA A 166 -5.69 -6.71 -21.98
CA ALA A 166 -5.52 -8.09 -22.42
C ALA A 166 -6.00 -9.09 -21.35
N MET A 167 -5.62 -8.88 -20.08
CA MET A 167 -6.06 -9.78 -19.01
C MET A 167 -7.56 -9.66 -18.71
N LEU A 168 -8.19 -8.49 -18.89
CA LEU A 168 -9.64 -8.34 -18.77
C LEU A 168 -10.38 -9.15 -19.83
N ALA A 169 -9.91 -9.11 -21.07
CA ALA A 169 -10.48 -9.92 -22.15
C ALA A 169 -10.30 -11.41 -21.87
N ALA A 170 -9.09 -11.83 -21.44
CA ALA A 170 -8.83 -13.22 -21.06
C ALA A 170 -9.71 -13.68 -19.90
N SER A 171 -9.89 -12.84 -18.87
CA SER A 171 -10.80 -13.10 -17.74
C SER A 171 -12.22 -13.34 -18.22
N ALA A 172 -12.76 -12.50 -19.10
CA ALA A 172 -14.12 -12.66 -19.60
C ALA A 172 -14.29 -13.97 -20.36
N VAL A 173 -13.33 -14.32 -21.23
CA VAL A 173 -13.34 -15.59 -21.98
C VAL A 173 -13.29 -16.79 -21.03
N ILE A 174 -12.39 -16.79 -20.05
CA ILE A 174 -12.29 -17.87 -19.06
C ILE A 174 -13.60 -18.02 -18.29
N THR A 175 -14.19 -16.92 -17.82
CA THR A 175 -15.46 -16.94 -17.11
C THR A 175 -16.59 -17.51 -17.95
N LEU A 176 -16.70 -17.11 -19.22
CA LEU A 176 -17.75 -17.61 -20.12
C LEU A 176 -17.59 -19.09 -20.42
N ILE A 177 -16.35 -19.56 -20.63
CA ILE A 177 -16.06 -20.98 -20.82
C ILE A 177 -16.48 -21.77 -19.57
N LEU A 178 -16.05 -21.34 -18.39
CA LEU A 178 -16.40 -22.01 -17.13
C LEU A 178 -17.90 -21.99 -16.84
N ALA A 179 -18.61 -20.94 -17.24
CA ALA A 179 -20.06 -20.85 -17.06
C ALA A 179 -20.84 -21.78 -18.01
N ALA A 180 -20.25 -22.12 -19.16
CA ALA A 180 -20.84 -22.99 -20.17
C ALA A 180 -20.59 -24.49 -19.92
N LEU A 181 -19.63 -24.85 -19.07
CA LEU A 181 -19.43 -26.21 -18.53
C LEU A 181 -20.55 -26.54 -17.54
#